data_AF-A0A943YQX8-F1
#
_entry.id   AF-A0A943YQX8-F1
#
_cell.length_a   1.000
_cell.length_b   1.000
_cell.length_c   1.000
_cell.angle_alpha   90.00
_cell.angle_beta   90.00
_cell.angle_gamma   90.00
#
_symmetry.space_group_name_H-M   'P 1'
#
loop_
_entity.id
_entity.type
_entity.pdbx_description
1 polymer ?
#
loop_
_entity_poly.entity_id
_entity_poly.type
_entity_poly.pdbx_seq_one_letter_code
_entity_poly.pdbx_strand_id
1 'polypeptide(L)' 'MQITRDTRLLDLINQYPWLKDELPKINEKFKMLNTPMGKIMMGKATIVEMSKKSGMDADTLIRKLQQLIGSHV' A
#
# COMPACT_ATOMS: atom_id res chain seq x y z
N MET A 1 7.54 7.78 10.14
CA MET A 1 7.32 8.34 8.79
C MET A 1 5.89 8.82 8.69
N GLN A 2 5.64 10.01 8.14
CA GLN A 2 4.28 10.46 7.83
C GLN A 2 3.86 9.91 6.46
N ILE A 3 2.77 9.14 6.42
CA ILE A 3 2.21 8.62 5.17
C ILE A 3 1.32 9.68 4.55
N THR A 4 1.56 10.01 3.28
CA THR A 4 0.81 10.99 2.49
C THR A 4 0.33 10.37 1.19
N ARG A 5 -0.47 11.11 0.42
CA ARG A 5 -0.99 10.67 -0.88
C ARG A 5 0.12 10.40 -1.90
N ASP A 6 1.23 11.11 -1.79
CA ASP A 6 2.39 11.04 -2.70
C ASP A 6 3.46 10.05 -2.23
N THR A 7 3.31 9.47 -1.03
CA THR A 7 4.20 8.43 -0.53
C THR A 7 4.20 7.25 -1.51
N ARG A 8 5.40 6.81 -1.91
CA ARG A 8 5.52 5.64 -2.80
C ARG A 8 5.23 4.38 -2.02
N LEU A 9 4.50 3.46 -2.65
CA LEU A 9 4.24 2.16 -2.05
C LEU A 9 5.53 1.38 -1.81
N LEU A 10 6.50 1.48 -2.74
CA LEU A 10 7.80 0.83 -2.58
C LEU A 10 8.54 1.28 -1.31
N ASP A 11 8.50 2.58 -0.98
CA ASP A 11 9.17 3.10 0.21
C ASP A 11 8.58 2.49 1.49
N LEU A 12 7.26 2.32 1.53
CA LEU A 12 6.56 1.63 2.62
C LEU A 12 6.94 0.15 2.71
N ILE A 13 6.98 -0.57 1.58
CA ILE A 13 7.35 -1.99 1.56
C ILE A 13 8.82 -2.18 1.96
N ASN A 14 9.72 -1.30 1.53
CA ASN A 14 11.13 -1.37 1.93
C ASN A 14 11.32 -1.16 3.44
N GLN A 15 10.54 -0.26 4.02
CA GLN A 15 10.58 0.01 5.46
C GLN A 15 9.87 -1.10 6.27
N TYR A 16 8.79 -1.66 5.74
CA TYR A 16 7.97 -2.68 6.39
C TYR A 16 7.69 -3.84 5.41
N PRO A 17 8.63 -4.78 5.21
CA PRO A 17 8.48 -5.85 4.19
C PRO A 17 7.22 -6.70 4.37
N TRP A 18 6.78 -6.89 5.62
CA TRP A 18 5.58 -7.63 5.99
C TRP A 18 4.27 -6.97 5.49
N LEU A 19 4.27 -5.67 5.15
CA LEU A 19 3.09 -5.00 4.61
C LEU A 19 2.60 -5.64 3.32
N LYS A 20 3.48 -6.27 2.54
CA LYS A 20 3.12 -6.91 1.28
C LYS A 20 2.06 -8.00 1.46
N ASP A 21 2.14 -8.73 2.57
CA ASP A 21 1.22 -9.84 2.89
C ASP A 21 -0.06 -9.33 3.58
N GLU A 22 0.02 -8.18 4.25
CA GLU A 22 -1.13 -7.54 4.92
C GLU A 22 -1.99 -6.67 3.99
N LEU A 23 -1.39 -6.08 2.94
CA LEU A 23 -2.11 -5.24 1.97
C LEU A 23 -3.34 -5.95 1.37
N PRO A 24 -3.26 -7.21 0.89
CA PRO A 24 -4.43 -7.96 0.45
C PRO A 24 -5.57 -8.08 1.47
N LYS A 25 -5.29 -7.97 2.78
CA LYS A 25 -6.30 -8.01 3.84
C LYS A 25 -7.02 -6.66 4.00
N ILE A 26 -6.38 -5.56 3.61
CA ILE A 26 -7.01 -4.23 3.53
C ILE A 26 -8.00 -4.18 2.36
N ASN A 27 -7.58 -4.70 1.19
CA ASN A 27 -8.40 -4.79 -0.01
C ASN A 27 -7.87 -5.90 -0.91
N GLU A 28 -8.74 -6.81 -1.33
CA GLU A 28 -8.34 -7.96 -2.14
C GLU A 28 -7.67 -7.58 -3.46
N LYS A 29 -7.97 -6.40 -4.04
CA LYS A 29 -7.31 -5.94 -5.27
C LYS A 29 -5.81 -5.78 -5.10
N PHE A 30 -5.31 -5.61 -3.87
CA PHE A 30 -3.87 -5.57 -3.62
C PHE A 30 -3.18 -6.93 -3.83
N LYS A 31 -3.91 -8.06 -3.94
CA LYS A 31 -3.37 -9.34 -4.42
C LYS A 31 -2.64 -9.19 -5.76
N MET A 32 -3.04 -8.22 -6.59
CA MET A 32 -2.38 -7.92 -7.86
C MET A 32 -0.88 -7.61 -7.70
N LEU A 33 -0.45 -7.09 -6.54
CA LEU A 33 0.94 -6.71 -6.26
C LEU A 33 1.90 -7.91 -6.22
N ASN A 34 1.36 -9.13 -6.08
CA ASN A 34 2.14 -10.36 -6.12
C ASN A 34 2.41 -10.84 -7.55
N THR A 35 1.72 -10.29 -8.55
CA THR A 35 1.94 -10.61 -9.97
C THR A 35 3.16 -9.89 -10.54
N PRO A 36 3.79 -10.39 -11.63
CA PRO A 36 4.93 -9.70 -12.27
C PRO A 36 4.64 -8.24 -12.63
N MET A 37 3.46 -7.97 -13.21
CA MET A 37 3.04 -6.61 -13.52
C MET A 37 2.79 -5.77 -12.27
N GLY A 38 2.21 -6.37 -11.23
CA GLY A 38 2.02 -5.71 -9.94
C GLY A 38 3.32 -5.28 -9.27
N LYS A 39 4.38 -6.09 -9.36
CA LYS A 39 5.72 -5.74 -8.85
C LYS A 39 6.30 -4.53 -9.56
N ILE A 40 6.18 -4.45 -10.89
CA ILE A 40 6.63 -3.29 -11.67
C ILE A 40 5.85 -2.04 -11.27
N MET A 41 4.52 -2.18 -11.13
CA MET A 41 3.66 -1.07 -10.72
C MET A 41 3.97 -0.60 -9.29
N MET A 42 4.16 -1.52 -8.34
CA MET A 42 4.53 -1.23 -6.95
C MET A 42 5.77 -0.33 -6.88
N GLY A 43 6.77 -0.59 -7.72
CA GLY A 43 8.00 0.19 -7.76
C GLY A 43 7.81 1.66 -8.19
N LYS A 44 6.67 2.00 -8.77
CA LYS A 44 6.39 3.33 -9.34
C LYS A 44 5.17 4.02 -8.71
N ALA A 45 4.27 3.26 -8.09
CA ALA A 45 2.99 3.76 -7.64
C ALA A 45 3.06 4.48 -6.29
N THR A 46 2.30 5.57 -6.19
CA THR A 46 1.99 6.33 -4.99
C THR A 46 0.70 5.85 -4.33
N ILE A 47 0.43 6.24 -3.08
CA ILE A 47 -0.81 5.90 -2.39
C ILE A 47 -2.06 6.34 -3.16
N VAL A 48 -2.05 7.52 -3.79
CA VAL A 48 -3.20 7.98 -4.59
C VAL A 48 -3.45 7.12 -5.83
N GLU A 49 -2.41 6.61 -6.48
CA GLU A 49 -2.55 5.69 -7.62
C GLU A 49 -3.06 4.32 -7.17
N MET A 50 -2.59 3.84 -6.02
CA MET A 50 -3.06 2.60 -5.41
C MET A 50 -4.52 2.69 -4.96
N SER A 51 -4.94 3.85 -4.45
CA SER A 51 -6.33 4.18 -4.14
C SER A 51 -7.22 4.08 -5.39
N LYS A 52 -6.85 4.74 -6.50
CA LYS A 52 -7.58 4.66 -7.77
C LYS A 52 -7.75 3.21 -8.25
N LYS A 53 -6.68 2.41 -8.18
CA LYS A 53 -6.71 1.03 -8.69
C LYS A 53 -7.50 0.09 -7.78
N SER A 54 -7.42 0.28 -6.47
CA SER A 54 -8.23 -0.48 -5.51
C SER A 54 -9.69 -0.01 -5.48
N GLY A 55 -9.99 1.20 -5.95
CA GLY A 55 -11.30 1.84 -5.77
C GLY A 55 -11.56 2.23 -4.31
N MET A 56 -10.51 2.27 -3.48
CA MET A 56 -10.57 2.74 -2.10
C MET A 56 -10.26 4.23 -2.07
N ASP A 57 -10.92 4.99 -1.21
CA ASP A 57 -10.52 6.38 -0.93
C ASP A 57 -9.08 6.46 -0.41
N ALA A 58 -8.33 7.47 -0.85
CA ALA A 58 -6.91 7.62 -0.54
C ALA A 58 -6.68 7.88 0.95
N ASP A 59 -7.51 8.71 1.59
CA ASP A 59 -7.35 9.03 3.01
C ASP A 59 -7.72 7.82 3.88
N THR A 60 -8.71 7.05 3.46
CA THR A 60 -9.08 5.78 4.07
C THR A 60 -7.94 4.75 3.99
N LEU A 61 -7.28 4.65 2.83
CA LEU A 61 -6.12 3.79 2.64
C LEU A 61 -4.95 4.22 3.55
N ILE A 62 -4.66 5.52 3.62
CA ILE A 62 -3.62 6.07 4.50
C ILE A 62 -3.91 5.71 5.96
N ARG A 63 -5.14 5.94 6.43
CA ARG A 63 -5.53 5.62 7.82
C ARG A 63 -5.36 4.13 8.13
N LYS A 64 -5.80 3.24 7.23
CA LYS A 64 -5.64 1.79 7.43
C LYS A 64 -4.17 1.38 7.47
N LEU A 65 -3.32 1.95 6.61
CA LEU A 65 -1.88 1.71 6.63
C LEU A 65 -1.24 2.19 7.93
N GLN A 66 -1.60 3.39 8.40
CA GLN A 66 -1.11 3.94 9.67
C GLN A 66 -1.52 3.06 10.86
N GLN A 67 -2.77 2.63 10.91
CA GLN A 67 -3.26 1.73 11.96
C GLN A 67 -2.53 0.38 11.92
N LEU A 68 -2.40 -0.22 10.74
CA LEU A 68 -1.76 -1.51 10.56
C LEU A 68 -0.29 -1.48 10.98
N ILE A 69 0.45 -0.43 10.56
CA ILE A 69 1.84 -0.21 10.97
C ILE A 69 1.91 0.03 12.47
N GLY A 70 1.07 0.91 13.02
CA GLY A 70 1.03 1.24 14.45
C GLY A 70 0.75 0.03 15.35
N SER A 71 -0.03 -0.94 14.88
CA SER A 71 -0.32 -2.18 15.63
C SER A 71 0.79 -3.24 15.55
N HIS A 72 1.77 -3.07 14.67
CA HIS A 72 2.91 -3.99 14.48
C HIS A 72 4.23 -3.48 15.10
N VAL A 73 4.22 -2.29 15.71
CA VAL A 73 5.38 -1.68 16.38
C VAL A 73 5.39 -1.99 17.87
#